data_AF-A0A957Z9Y1-F1
#
_entry.id   AF-A0A957Z9Y1-F1
#
_cell.length_a   1.000
_cell.length_b   1.000
_cell.length_c   1.000
_cell.angle_alpha   90.00
_cell.angle_beta   90.00
_cell.angle_gamma   90.00
#
_symmetry.space_group_name_H-M   'P 1'
#
loop_
_entity.id
_entity.type
_entity.pdbx_description
1 polymer ?
#
loop_
_entity_poly.entity_id
_entity_poly.type
_entity_poly.pdbx_seq_one_letter_code
_entity_poly.pdbx_strand_id
1 'polypeptide(L)' 'GGGVGNLHVLCSMAFPGEYYERGLLHPFVDYDAPKPWLNKPIDPMDDEGYVYVSQDPGLGLDINFDYIGDNLVKG' A
#
# COMPACT_ATOMS: atom_id res chain seq x y z
N GLY A 1 -8.08 -2.61 -9.82
CA GLY A 1 -7.10 -1.56 -9.51
C GLY A 1 -6.50 -1.87 -8.14
N GLY A 2 -5.21 -1.58 -7.95
CA GLY A 2 -4.51 -1.81 -6.67
C GLY A 2 -4.56 -0.63 -5.69
N GLY A 3 -3.81 -0.71 -4.59
CA GLY A 3 -3.67 0.31 -3.56
C GLY A 3 -4.59 0.14 -2.35
N VAL A 4 -4.28 0.88 -1.26
CA VAL A 4 -4.92 0.73 0.06
C VAL A 4 -6.44 0.83 0.04
N GLY A 5 -7.01 1.72 -0.76
CA GLY A 5 -8.47 1.86 -0.82
C GLY A 5 -9.14 0.57 -1.33
N ASN A 6 -8.54 -0.08 -2.32
CA ASN A 6 -9.07 -1.33 -2.87
C ASN A 6 -8.84 -2.50 -1.92
N LEU A 7 -7.72 -2.53 -1.18
CA LEU A 7 -7.47 -3.53 -0.15
C LEU A 7 -8.49 -3.42 1.01
N HIS A 8 -8.76 -2.21 1.50
CA HIS A 8 -9.78 -1.99 2.52
C HIS A 8 -11.18 -2.37 2.04
N VAL A 9 -11.51 -2.12 0.76
CA VAL A 9 -12.76 -2.59 0.17
C VAL A 9 -12.82 -4.12 0.25
N LEU A 10 -11.80 -4.83 -0.24
CA LEU A 10 -11.74 -6.29 -0.20
C LEU A 10 -11.96 -6.85 1.22
N CYS A 11 -11.26 -6.30 2.21
CA CYS A 11 -11.35 -6.74 3.60
C CYS A 11 -12.68 -6.36 4.29
N SER A 12 -13.52 -5.53 3.66
CA SER A 12 -14.83 -5.11 4.19
C SER A 12 -16.02 -5.76 3.48
N MET A 13 -15.77 -6.52 2.41
CA MET A 13 -16.84 -7.11 1.60
C MET A 13 -17.61 -8.18 2.38
N ALA A 14 -18.94 -8.15 2.26
CA ALA A 14 -19.84 -9.15 2.84
C ALA A 14 -19.88 -10.47 2.06
N PHE A 15 -19.19 -10.53 0.92
CA PHE A 15 -19.07 -11.69 0.05
C PHE A 15 -17.60 -11.92 -0.28
N PRO A 16 -17.19 -13.17 -0.55
CA PRO A 16 -15.78 -13.49 -0.76
C PRO A 16 -15.26 -12.79 -2.01
N GLY A 17 -14.33 -11.85 -1.83
CA GLY A 17 -13.38 -11.49 -2.87
C GLY A 17 -12.16 -12.39 -2.74
N GLU A 18 -11.72 -12.98 -3.85
CA GLU A 18 -10.70 -14.03 -3.82
C GLU A 18 -9.27 -13.46 -3.80
N TYR A 19 -9.04 -12.36 -4.52
CA TYR A 19 -7.70 -11.78 -4.67
C TYR A 19 -7.72 -10.25 -4.58
N TYR A 20 -6.63 -9.71 -4.05
CA TYR A 20 -6.26 -8.31 -4.17
C TYR A 20 -5.25 -8.14 -5.31
N GLU A 21 -5.42 -7.11 -6.14
CA GLU A 21 -4.46 -6.79 -7.19
C GLU A 21 -3.22 -6.10 -6.60
N ARG A 22 -2.13 -6.85 -6.45
CA ARG A 22 -0.82 -6.36 -5.98
C ARG A 22 0.13 -6.17 -7.17
N GLY A 23 0.21 -4.94 -7.67
CA GLY A 23 1.05 -4.64 -8.84
C GLY A 23 0.85 -3.23 -9.40
N LEU A 24 1.41 -2.92 -10.58
CA LEU A 24 2.15 -3.83 -11.49
C LEU A 24 3.54 -4.24 -10.96
N LEU A 25 4.02 -5.40 -11.39
CA LEU A 25 5.32 -5.96 -11.01
C LEU A 25 6.29 -5.94 -12.21
N HIS A 26 7.57 -5.70 -11.95
CA HIS A 26 8.62 -5.74 -12.96
C HIS A 26 9.96 -6.20 -12.34
N PRO A 27 10.78 -7.04 -13.00
CA PRO A 27 12.03 -7.56 -12.44
C PRO A 27 13.06 -6.50 -12.03
N PHE A 28 12.94 -5.27 -12.57
CA PHE A 28 13.84 -4.15 -12.27
C PHE A 28 13.31 -3.19 -11.21
N VAL A 29 12.19 -3.54 -10.57
CA VAL A 29 11.56 -2.70 -9.55
C VAL A 29 11.35 -3.55 -8.30
N ASP A 30 11.93 -3.09 -7.20
CA ASP A 30 11.56 -3.59 -5.88
C ASP A 30 10.18 -3.00 -5.52
N TYR A 31 9.15 -3.85 -5.56
CA TYR A 31 7.79 -3.46 -5.23
C TYR A 31 7.62 -3.32 -3.71
N ASP A 32 8.34 -4.13 -2.93
CA ASP A 32 8.18 -4.23 -1.49
C ASP A 32 8.85 -3.07 -0.75
N ALA A 33 9.79 -2.39 -1.40
CA ALA A 33 10.36 -1.15 -0.89
C ALA A 33 9.27 -0.06 -0.69
N PRO A 34 9.23 0.61 0.47
CA PRO A 34 8.34 1.73 0.69
C PRO A 34 8.64 2.85 -0.31
N LYS A 35 7.59 3.49 -0.83
CA LYS A 35 7.77 4.69 -1.65
C LYS A 35 8.34 5.81 -0.78
N PRO A 36 9.14 6.75 -1.32
CA PRO A 36 9.83 7.77 -0.50
C PRO A 36 8.92 8.60 0.41
N TRP A 37 7.67 8.83 0.00
CA TRP A 37 6.67 9.58 0.77
C TRP A 37 5.90 8.73 1.80
N LEU A 38 6.33 7.50 2.07
CA LEU A 38 5.76 6.58 3.05
C LEU A 38 6.87 5.99 3.92
N ASN A 39 6.61 5.82 5.22
CA ASN A 39 7.56 5.20 6.14
C ASN A 39 7.55 3.66 6.07
N LYS A 40 6.46 3.07 5.56
CA LYS A 40 6.31 1.61 5.41
C LYS A 40 5.51 1.23 4.14
N PRO A 41 5.63 -0.03 3.67
CA PRO A 41 4.83 -0.53 2.55
C PRO A 41 3.33 -0.54 2.85
N ILE A 42 2.51 -0.40 1.81
CA ILE A 42 1.06 -0.24 1.96
C ILE A 42 0.27 -1.55 1.95
N ASP A 43 0.87 -2.60 1.40
CA ASP A 43 0.29 -3.93 1.21
C ASP A 43 1.37 -5.01 1.42
N PRO A 44 1.92 -5.12 2.64
CA PRO A 44 2.89 -6.16 2.97
C PRO A 44 2.27 -7.55 2.76
N MET A 45 3.05 -8.43 2.14
CA MET A 45 2.65 -9.80 1.83
C MET A 45 3.61 -10.77 2.52
N ASP A 46 3.07 -11.84 3.11
CA ASP A 46 3.90 -12.92 3.67
C ASP A 46 4.41 -13.89 2.58
N ASP A 47 5.22 -14.85 3.01
CA ASP A 47 5.83 -15.85 2.12
C ASP A 47 4.77 -16.84 1.56
N GLU A 48 3.58 -16.89 2.16
CA GLU A 48 2.43 -17.67 1.72
C GLU A 48 1.52 -16.93 0.72
N GLY A 49 1.76 -15.65 0.47
CA GLY A 49 1.03 -14.84 -0.51
C GLY A 49 -0.20 -14.10 0.04
N TYR A 50 -0.34 -14.00 1.37
CA TYR A 50 -1.41 -13.23 2.00
C TYR A 50 -1.00 -11.78 2.24
N VAL A 51 -1.85 -10.85 1.80
CA VAL A 51 -1.66 -9.41 2.00
C VAL A 51 -2.39 -8.97 3.27
N TYR A 52 -1.68 -8.29 4.17
CA TYR A 52 -2.23 -7.82 5.44
C TYR A 52 -2.65 -6.35 5.35
N VAL A 53 -3.93 -6.10 5.58
CA VAL A 53 -4.45 -4.74 5.72
C VAL A 53 -3.96 -4.09 7.01
N SER A 54 -3.56 -2.82 6.93
CA SER A 54 -3.12 -2.05 8.09
C SER A 54 -4.22 -1.94 9.15
N GLN A 55 -3.82 -1.98 10.42
CA GLN A 55 -4.71 -1.79 11.56
C GLN A 55 -4.72 -0.33 12.06
N ASP A 56 -3.94 0.54 11.44
CA ASP A 56 -3.91 1.96 11.77
C ASP A 56 -5.18 2.69 11.28
N PRO A 57 -5.56 3.83 11.90
CA PRO A 57 -6.75 4.56 11.51
C PRO A 57 -6.78 5.02 10.04
N GLY A 58 -8.00 5.19 9.52
CA GLY A 58 -8.21 5.68 8.16
C GLY A 58 -7.81 4.63 7.10
N LEU A 59 -7.03 5.05 6.10
CA LEU A 59 -6.47 4.16 5.09
C LEU A 59 -5.15 3.50 5.53
N GLY A 60 -4.73 3.71 6.78
CA GLY A 60 -3.51 3.12 7.34
C GLY A 60 -2.20 3.52 6.64
N LEU A 61 -2.20 4.63 5.90
CA LEU A 61 -1.01 5.19 5.25
C LEU A 61 -0.11 5.85 6.29
N ASP A 62 1.06 5.27 6.51
CA ASP A 62 2.11 5.86 7.34
C ASP A 62 2.94 6.83 6.49
N ILE A 63 2.46 8.08 6.44
CA ILE A 63 2.96 9.12 5.55
C ILE A 63 4.27 9.70 6.08
N ASN A 64 5.27 9.76 5.22
CA ASN A 64 6.51 10.48 5.49
C ASN A 64 6.33 11.98 5.16
N PHE A 65 5.86 12.75 6.15
CA PHE A 65 5.63 14.18 5.98
C PHE A 65 6.93 14.98 5.84
N ASP A 66 8.04 14.52 6.42
CA ASP A 66 9.34 15.18 6.29
C ASP A 66 9.81 15.14 4.83
N TYR A 67 9.76 13.96 4.19
CA TYR A 67 10.07 13.81 2.77
C TYR A 67 9.18 14.71 1.90
N ILE A 68 7.87 14.74 2.17
CA ILE A 68 6.94 15.58 1.41
C ILE A 68 7.31 17.07 1.58
N GLY A 69 7.59 17.50 2.80
CA GLY A 69 8.01 18.88 3.10
C GLY A 69 9.27 19.30 2.35
N ASP A 70 10.26 18.41 2.29
CA ASP A 70 11.54 18.65 1.61
C ASP A 70 11.42 18.63 0.07
N ASN A 71 10.34 18.05 -0.47
CA ASN A 71 10.12 17.86 -1.91
C ASN A 71 8.90 18.64 -2.44
N LEU A 72 8.46 19.68 -1.74
CA LEU A 72 7.36 20.53 -2.21
C LEU A 72 7.70 21.22 -3.52
N VAL A 73 6.87 21.00 -4.55
CA VAL A 73 6.95 21.74 -5.80
C VAL A 73 6.17 23.05 -5.64
N LYS A 74 6.88 24.18 -5.76
CA LYS A 74 6.27 25.51 -5.79
C LYS A 74 6.09 25.94 -7.25
N GLY A 75 4.90 26.43 -7.58
CA GLY A 75 4.59 27.01 -8.89
C GLY A 75 5.15 28.42 -9.06
#